data_AF-A0A1A7ZF40-F1
#
_entry.id   AF-A0A1A7ZF40-F1
#
_cell.length_a   1.000
_cell.length_b   1.000
_cell.length_c   1.000
_cell.angle_alpha   90.00
_cell.angle_beta   90.00
_cell.angle_gamma   90.00
#
_symmetry.space_group_name_H-M   'P 1'
#
loop_
_entity.id
_entity.type
_entity.pdbx_description
1 polymer ?
#
loop_
_entity_poly.entity_id
_entity_poly.type
_entity_poly.pdbx_seq_one_letter_code
_entity_poly.pdbx_strand_id
1 'polypeptide(L)'
;MKMDKALAKEERMLKVLERTIESENQKFEEFLKENERKSVEARTLSEREEKSKREKNLQMKKLAAEIGSIKSEIANFEEILIDYKRYQEFLFKISPPEWQEEQRAKAWKDAMLEALSEKVAEVHRSCVDDRVTNLSTLERVVGIENRVLSLLQSLEDVPQDRLDMIKKVKDSEKRSRQREEKLREQKEKQQERMKKYLERSLADSKKISGRKLMPRCFPVAQKVKVTTEDSTAAEEDIQEYLFGSEDTS
;
A
#
# COMPACT_ATOMS: atom_id res chain seq x y z
N MET A 1 -57.60 81.52 1.38
CA MET A 1 -56.96 80.96 0.16
C MET A 1 -55.52 80.46 0.38
N LYS A 2 -54.53 81.28 0.81
CA LYS A 2 -53.15 80.79 1.07
C LYS A 2 -53.05 79.97 2.38
N MET A 3 -53.74 80.41 3.44
CA MET A 3 -53.83 79.70 4.73
C MET A 3 -54.47 78.31 4.60
N ASP A 4 -55.62 78.20 3.90
CA ASP A 4 -56.33 76.92 3.75
C ASP A 4 -55.51 75.86 3.00
N LYS A 5 -54.70 76.29 2.01
CA LYS A 5 -53.77 75.39 1.30
C LYS A 5 -52.62 74.89 2.17
N ALA A 6 -52.13 75.73 3.08
CA ALA A 6 -51.09 75.34 4.05
C ALA A 6 -51.66 74.36 5.09
N LEU A 7 -52.85 74.66 5.62
CA LEU A 7 -53.57 73.81 6.58
C LEU A 7 -53.86 72.42 5.98
N ALA A 8 -54.35 72.35 4.74
CA ALA A 8 -54.61 71.09 4.06
C ALA A 8 -53.34 70.28 3.73
N LYS A 9 -52.19 70.96 3.53
CA LYS A 9 -50.90 70.29 3.35
C LYS A 9 -50.42 69.69 4.66
N GLU A 10 -50.56 70.42 5.76
CA GLU A 10 -50.20 69.99 7.11
C GLU A 10 -51.07 68.81 7.58
N GLU A 11 -52.39 68.87 7.36
CA GLU A 11 -53.31 67.76 7.67
C GLU A 11 -52.99 66.48 6.87
N ARG A 12 -52.57 66.61 5.60
CA ARG A 12 -52.09 65.46 4.81
C ARG A 12 -50.78 64.90 5.34
N MET A 13 -49.84 65.76 5.77
CA MET A 13 -48.59 65.31 6.37
C MET A 13 -48.84 64.60 7.70
N LEU A 14 -49.74 65.11 8.54
CA LEU A 14 -50.16 64.46 9.78
C LEU A 14 -50.75 63.07 9.51
N LYS A 15 -51.68 62.94 8.57
CA LYS A 15 -52.26 61.62 8.20
C LYS A 15 -51.21 60.63 7.67
N VAL A 16 -50.20 61.11 6.95
CA VAL A 16 -49.11 60.26 6.47
C VAL A 16 -48.24 59.81 7.65
N LEU A 17 -47.87 60.74 8.55
CA LEU A 17 -47.09 60.43 9.74
C LEU A 17 -47.82 59.47 10.68
N GLU A 18 -49.11 59.66 10.91
CA GLU A 18 -49.95 58.76 11.69
C GLU A 18 -49.94 57.34 11.11
N ARG A 19 -50.11 57.19 9.79
CA ARG A 19 -50.04 55.88 9.13
C ARG A 19 -48.65 55.25 9.21
N THR A 20 -47.59 56.05 9.11
CA THR A 20 -46.22 55.57 9.25
C THR A 20 -45.97 55.07 10.67
N ILE A 21 -46.33 55.85 11.69
CA ILE A 21 -46.20 55.46 13.10
C ILE A 21 -47.01 54.20 13.38
N GLU A 22 -48.26 54.12 12.90
CA GLU A 22 -49.10 52.94 13.06
C GLU A 22 -48.46 51.69 12.42
N SER A 23 -47.93 51.82 11.20
CA SER A 23 -47.22 50.73 10.52
C SER A 23 -45.93 50.31 11.25
N GLU A 24 -45.18 51.26 11.81
CA GLU A 24 -43.97 50.98 12.59
C GLU A 24 -44.28 50.31 13.92
N ASN A 25 -45.35 50.75 14.61
CA ASN A 25 -45.83 50.12 15.84
C ASN A 25 -46.23 48.66 15.58
N GLN A 26 -46.97 48.39 14.50
CA GLN A 26 -47.34 47.03 14.12
C GLN A 26 -46.11 46.14 13.86
N LYS A 27 -45.13 46.65 13.11
CA LYS A 27 -43.86 45.91 12.87
C LYS A 27 -43.09 45.66 14.17
N PHE A 28 -43.10 46.61 15.11
CA PHE A 28 -42.45 46.45 16.40
C PHE A 28 -43.15 45.39 17.25
N GLU A 29 -44.48 45.39 17.29
CA GLU A 29 -45.24 44.34 17.97
C GLU A 29 -44.98 42.95 17.38
N GLU A 30 -44.95 42.84 16.05
CA GLU A 30 -44.59 41.60 15.36
C GLU A 30 -43.17 41.15 15.70
N PHE A 31 -42.22 42.08 15.75
CA PHE A 31 -40.85 41.82 16.15
C PHE A 31 -40.76 41.30 17.59
N LEU A 32 -41.47 41.92 18.54
CA LEU A 32 -41.50 41.48 19.93
C LEU A 32 -42.09 40.08 20.06
N LYS A 33 -43.21 39.80 19.38
CA LYS A 33 -43.84 38.47 19.36
C LYS A 33 -42.90 37.41 18.78
N GLU A 34 -42.22 37.72 17.69
CA GLU A 34 -41.28 36.80 17.04
C GLU A 34 -40.03 36.54 17.89
N ASN A 35 -39.52 37.57 18.58
CA ASN A 35 -38.40 37.42 19.51
C ASN A 35 -38.78 36.52 20.70
N GLU A 36 -39.94 36.80 21.32
CA GLU A 36 -40.47 35.98 22.40
C GLU A 36 -40.67 34.53 21.96
N ARG A 37 -41.26 34.31 20.78
CA ARG A 37 -41.41 32.98 20.17
C ARG A 37 -40.07 32.27 20.03
N LYS A 38 -39.06 32.91 19.42
CA LYS A 38 -37.72 32.32 19.25
C LYS A 38 -37.03 32.01 20.58
N SER A 39 -37.17 32.89 21.57
CA SER A 39 -36.65 32.70 22.92
C SER A 39 -37.25 31.47 23.59
N VAL A 40 -38.58 31.33 23.51
CA VAL A 40 -39.30 30.17 24.05
C VAL A 40 -38.91 28.89 23.30
N GLU A 41 -38.84 28.92 21.97
CA GLU A 41 -38.41 27.77 21.16
C GLU A 41 -36.98 27.33 21.47
N ALA A 42 -36.04 28.28 21.61
CA ALA A 42 -34.67 27.98 22.00
C ALA A 42 -34.61 27.34 23.40
N ARG A 43 -35.39 27.85 24.36
CA ARG A 43 -35.49 27.28 25.71
C ARG A 43 -36.03 25.86 25.69
N THR A 44 -37.16 25.63 25.02
CA THR A 44 -37.80 24.31 24.96
C THR A 44 -36.93 23.27 24.25
N LEU A 45 -36.19 23.67 23.20
CA LEU A 45 -35.22 22.81 22.54
C LEU A 45 -34.07 22.42 23.48
N SER A 46 -33.48 23.40 24.18
CA SER A 46 -32.42 23.16 25.16
C SER A 46 -32.89 22.22 26.28
N GLU A 47 -34.08 22.44 26.82
CA GLU A 47 -34.68 21.57 27.84
C GLU A 47 -34.90 20.14 27.34
N ARG A 48 -35.36 19.98 26.09
CA ARG A 48 -35.55 18.67 25.45
C ARG A 48 -34.23 17.94 25.26
N GLU A 49 -33.21 18.62 24.77
CA GLU A 49 -31.87 18.06 24.59
C GLU A 49 -31.24 17.63 25.92
N GLU A 50 -31.35 18.47 26.95
CA GLU A 50 -30.89 18.11 28.29
C GLU A 50 -31.65 16.92 28.86
N LYS A 51 -32.97 16.85 28.67
CA LYS A 51 -33.77 15.71 29.11
C LYS A 51 -33.30 14.43 28.41
N SER A 52 -33.10 14.48 27.10
CA SER A 52 -32.57 13.34 26.33
C SER A 52 -31.16 12.95 26.80
N LYS A 53 -30.28 13.93 27.06
CA LYS A 53 -28.93 13.70 27.58
C LYS A 53 -28.96 13.06 28.97
N ARG A 54 -29.86 13.51 29.85
CA ARG A 54 -30.07 12.93 31.20
C ARG A 54 -30.54 11.48 31.11
N GLU A 55 -31.48 11.19 30.22
CA GLU A 55 -31.99 9.83 30.00
C GLU A 55 -30.91 8.90 29.47
N LYS A 56 -30.17 9.31 28.43
CA LYS A 56 -29.03 8.55 27.89
C LYS A 56 -27.95 8.31 28.95
N ASN A 57 -27.64 9.32 29.78
CA ASN A 57 -26.70 9.17 30.90
C ASN A 57 -27.18 8.13 31.93
N LEU A 58 -28.48 8.08 32.21
CA LEU A 58 -29.03 7.09 33.12
C LEU A 58 -28.92 5.67 32.52
N GLN A 59 -29.21 5.52 31.23
CA GLN A 59 -29.03 4.24 30.52
C GLN A 59 -27.56 3.80 30.51
N MET A 60 -26.62 4.72 30.25
CA MET A 60 -25.18 4.42 30.33
C MET A 60 -24.76 3.95 31.73
N LYS A 61 -25.25 4.61 32.79
CA LYS A 61 -24.98 4.18 34.17
C LYS A 61 -25.57 2.81 34.47
N LYS A 62 -26.78 2.52 33.98
CA LYS A 62 -27.42 1.22 34.13
C LYS A 62 -26.61 0.12 33.43
N LEU A 63 -26.26 0.31 32.17
CA LEU A 63 -25.43 -0.62 31.41
C LEU A 63 -24.05 -0.80 32.06
N ALA A 64 -23.44 0.27 32.58
CA ALA A 64 -22.17 0.16 33.29
C ALA A 64 -22.28 -0.70 34.56
N ALA A 65 -23.38 -0.60 35.31
CA ALA A 65 -23.65 -1.46 36.46
C ALA A 65 -23.88 -2.93 36.05
N GLU A 66 -24.64 -3.17 34.98
CA GLU A 66 -24.86 -4.52 34.43
C GLU A 66 -23.54 -5.16 33.98
N ILE A 67 -22.68 -4.42 33.28
CA ILE A 67 -21.33 -4.86 32.90
C ILE A 67 -20.52 -5.22 34.16
N GLY A 68 -20.62 -4.41 35.22
CA GLY A 68 -19.98 -4.68 36.50
C GLY A 68 -20.45 -6.00 37.13
N SER A 69 -21.76 -6.26 37.15
CA SER A 69 -22.35 -7.51 37.65
C SER A 69 -21.85 -8.71 36.86
N ILE A 70 -21.97 -8.65 35.52
CA ILE A 70 -21.53 -9.74 34.63
C ILE A 70 -20.04 -10.03 34.81
N LYS A 71 -19.20 -9.00 34.96
CA LYS A 71 -17.76 -9.21 35.23
C LYS A 71 -17.52 -9.90 36.56
N SER A 72 -18.24 -9.52 37.62
CA SER A 72 -18.14 -10.18 38.92
C SER A 72 -18.61 -11.64 38.86
N GLU A 73 -19.68 -11.90 38.11
CA GLU A 73 -20.18 -13.26 37.89
C GLU A 73 -19.16 -14.11 37.11
N ILE A 74 -18.56 -13.58 36.05
CA ILE A 74 -17.47 -14.24 35.30
C ILE A 74 -16.32 -14.60 36.24
N ALA A 75 -15.85 -13.66 37.07
CA ALA A 75 -14.75 -13.92 38.00
C ALA A 75 -15.08 -15.04 39.00
N ASN A 76 -16.32 -15.07 39.51
CA ASN A 76 -16.78 -16.15 40.37
C ASN A 76 -16.83 -17.51 39.63
N PHE A 77 -17.29 -17.53 38.37
CA PHE A 77 -17.27 -18.74 37.56
C PHE A 77 -15.84 -19.19 37.21
N GLU A 78 -14.90 -18.27 37.03
CA GLU A 78 -13.49 -18.58 36.81
C GLU A 78 -12.85 -19.25 38.03
N GLU A 79 -13.13 -18.77 39.24
CA GLU A 79 -12.67 -19.39 40.49
C GLU A 79 -13.23 -20.81 40.63
N ILE A 80 -14.54 -20.96 40.43
CA ILE A 80 -15.20 -22.27 40.45
C ILE A 80 -14.60 -23.21 39.38
N LEU A 81 -14.31 -22.70 38.19
CA LEU A 81 -13.68 -23.47 37.11
C LEU A 81 -12.27 -23.94 37.48
N ILE A 82 -11.50 -23.15 38.23
CA ILE A 82 -10.19 -23.56 38.74
C ILE A 82 -10.33 -24.76 39.68
N ASP A 83 -11.28 -24.71 40.62
CA ASP A 83 -11.54 -25.82 41.54
C ASP A 83 -11.98 -27.08 40.80
N TYR A 84 -12.89 -26.97 39.82
CA TYR A 84 -13.30 -28.11 39.00
C TYR A 84 -12.14 -28.70 38.19
N LYS A 85 -11.24 -27.88 37.64
CA LYS A 85 -10.04 -28.37 36.97
C LYS A 85 -9.12 -29.12 37.92
N ARG A 86 -8.94 -28.61 39.14
CA ARG A 86 -8.17 -29.30 40.19
C ARG A 86 -8.79 -30.65 40.56
N TYR A 87 -10.12 -30.70 40.72
CA TYR A 87 -10.83 -31.95 40.96
C TYR A 87 -10.72 -32.91 39.78
N GLN A 88 -10.84 -32.42 38.54
CA GLN A 88 -10.67 -33.22 37.34
C GLN A 88 -9.27 -33.84 37.28
N GLU A 89 -8.21 -33.06 37.54
CA GLU A 89 -6.83 -33.57 37.57
C GLU A 89 -6.63 -34.62 38.66
N PHE A 90 -7.18 -34.39 39.86
CA PHE A 90 -7.13 -35.35 40.95
C PHE A 90 -7.85 -36.65 40.57
N LEU A 91 -9.08 -36.56 40.06
CA LEU A 91 -9.87 -37.70 39.61
C LEU A 91 -9.16 -38.47 38.48
N PHE A 92 -8.57 -37.76 37.51
CA PHE A 92 -7.81 -38.38 36.43
C PHE A 92 -6.62 -39.19 36.95
N LYS A 93 -5.87 -38.66 37.93
CA LYS A 93 -4.72 -39.36 38.54
C LYS A 93 -5.10 -40.63 39.29
N ILE A 94 -6.28 -40.66 39.92
CA ILE A 94 -6.77 -41.84 40.63
C ILE A 94 -7.54 -42.81 39.71
N SER A 95 -7.87 -42.41 38.49
CA SER A 95 -8.63 -43.23 37.55
C SER A 95 -7.80 -44.41 37.02
N PRO A 96 -8.44 -45.54 36.66
CA PRO A 96 -7.75 -46.70 36.09
C PRO A 96 -6.93 -46.34 34.83
N PRO A 97 -5.75 -46.96 34.61
CA PRO A 97 -4.90 -46.68 33.45
C PRO A 97 -5.60 -46.87 32.10
N GLU A 98 -6.43 -47.92 31.97
CA GLU A 98 -7.20 -48.22 30.76
C GLU A 98 -8.15 -47.06 30.40
N TRP A 99 -8.83 -46.51 31.41
CA TRP A 99 -9.71 -45.35 31.24
C TRP A 99 -8.93 -44.07 30.91
N GLN A 100 -7.75 -43.87 31.51
CA GLN A 100 -6.88 -42.73 31.19
C GLN A 100 -6.42 -42.75 29.73
N GLU A 101 -6.04 -43.92 29.22
CA GLU A 101 -5.60 -44.10 27.83
C GLU A 101 -6.73 -43.83 26.85
N GLU A 102 -7.92 -44.37 27.11
CA GLU A 102 -9.10 -44.09 26.29
C GLU A 102 -9.44 -42.60 26.28
N GLN A 103 -9.36 -41.93 27.43
CA GLN A 103 -9.59 -40.49 27.52
C GLN A 103 -8.54 -39.68 26.77
N ARG A 104 -7.26 -40.08 26.78
CA ARG A 104 -6.21 -39.45 25.95
C ARG A 104 -6.45 -39.67 24.47
N ALA A 105 -6.85 -40.87 24.06
CA ALA A 105 -7.19 -41.18 22.67
C ALA A 105 -8.39 -40.36 22.19
N LYS A 106 -9.40 -40.19 23.04
CA LYS A 106 -10.54 -39.31 22.78
C LYS A 106 -10.11 -37.85 22.64
N ALA A 107 -9.34 -37.32 23.59
CA ALA A 107 -8.83 -35.96 23.54
C ALA A 107 -8.00 -35.68 22.27
N TRP A 108 -7.21 -36.66 21.81
CA TRP A 108 -6.48 -36.55 20.55
C TRP A 108 -7.40 -36.46 19.34
N LYS A 109 -8.46 -37.29 19.29
CA LYS A 109 -9.48 -37.22 18.22
C LYS A 109 -10.21 -35.88 18.22
N ASP A 110 -10.61 -35.40 19.40
CA ASP A 110 -11.30 -34.11 19.54
C ASP A 110 -10.39 -32.95 19.09
N ALA A 111 -9.11 -32.96 19.47
CA ALA A 111 -8.14 -31.97 19.01
C ALA A 111 -7.93 -31.99 17.48
N MET A 112 -7.90 -33.18 16.88
CA MET A 112 -7.86 -33.33 15.42
C MET A 112 -9.11 -32.75 14.76
N LEU A 113 -10.30 -33.02 15.32
CA LEU A 113 -11.56 -32.48 14.80
C LEU A 113 -11.62 -30.96 14.91
N GLU A 114 -11.12 -30.37 16.00
CA GLU A 114 -11.04 -28.91 16.13
C GLU A 114 -10.06 -28.27 15.15
N ALA A 115 -8.88 -28.88 14.93
CA ALA A 115 -7.95 -28.39 13.91
C ALA A 115 -8.57 -28.42 12.50
N LEU A 116 -9.36 -29.46 12.21
CA LEU A 116 -10.11 -29.54 10.96
C LEU A 116 -11.23 -28.50 10.90
N SER A 117 -11.94 -28.27 12.01
CA SER A 117 -13.00 -27.25 12.13
C SER A 117 -12.46 -25.85 11.84
N GLU A 118 -11.27 -25.54 12.35
CA GLU A 118 -10.58 -24.27 12.13
C GLU A 118 -10.16 -24.10 10.67
N LYS A 119 -9.63 -25.16 10.04
CA LYS A 119 -9.28 -25.14 8.61
C LYS A 119 -10.49 -24.97 7.71
N VAL A 120 -11.61 -25.62 8.02
CA VAL A 120 -12.88 -25.40 7.33
C VAL A 120 -13.33 -23.95 7.48
N ALA A 121 -13.19 -23.37 8.67
CA ALA A 121 -13.53 -21.96 8.90
C ALA A 121 -12.64 -21.00 8.09
N GLU A 122 -11.34 -21.29 7.96
CA GLU A 122 -10.41 -20.53 7.13
C GLU A 122 -10.78 -20.58 5.64
N VAL A 123 -11.04 -21.78 5.11
CA VAL A 123 -11.46 -21.96 3.72
C VAL A 123 -12.80 -21.27 3.46
N HIS A 124 -13.76 -21.40 4.37
CA HIS A 124 -15.05 -20.73 4.25
C HIS A 124 -14.90 -19.21 4.19
N ARG A 125 -14.06 -18.60 5.05
CA ARG A 125 -13.79 -17.16 5.03
C ARG A 125 -13.20 -16.69 3.71
N SER A 126 -12.26 -17.45 3.15
CA SER A 126 -11.57 -17.07 1.91
C SER A 126 -12.42 -17.29 0.64
N CYS A 127 -13.29 -18.30 0.62
CA CYS A 127 -14.04 -18.67 -0.58
C CYS A 127 -15.49 -18.17 -0.61
N VAL A 128 -16.14 -18.00 0.55
CA VAL A 128 -17.59 -17.76 0.66
C VAL A 128 -17.91 -16.37 1.23
N ASP A 129 -17.60 -16.11 2.49
CA ASP A 129 -17.91 -14.84 3.18
C ASP A 129 -16.96 -14.58 4.35
N ASP A 130 -16.47 -13.35 4.46
CA ASP A 130 -15.52 -12.89 5.50
C ASP A 130 -16.23 -12.51 6.83
N ARG A 131 -17.57 -12.51 6.84
CA ARG A 131 -18.33 -12.20 8.06
C ARG A 131 -18.11 -13.27 9.12
N VAL A 132 -17.89 -12.81 10.36
CA VAL A 132 -17.85 -13.68 11.54
C VAL A 132 -19.27 -14.12 11.87
N THR A 133 -19.66 -15.24 11.29
CA THR A 133 -20.97 -15.85 11.47
C THR A 133 -20.82 -17.10 12.35
N ASN A 134 -21.74 -17.25 13.31
CA ASN A 134 -21.78 -18.39 14.23
C ASN A 134 -22.34 -19.64 13.52
N LEU A 135 -21.77 -20.03 12.38
CA LEU A 135 -22.13 -21.27 11.70
C LEU A 135 -21.40 -22.45 12.32
N SER A 136 -22.08 -23.59 12.34
CA SER A 136 -21.48 -24.89 12.57
C SER A 136 -20.49 -25.26 11.45
N THR A 137 -19.57 -26.17 11.75
CA THR A 137 -18.61 -26.68 10.76
C THR A 137 -19.30 -27.26 9.54
N LEU A 138 -20.43 -27.96 9.71
CA LEU A 138 -21.18 -28.55 8.61
C LEU A 138 -21.77 -27.47 7.68
N GLU A 139 -22.39 -26.44 8.24
CA GLU A 139 -22.95 -25.36 7.43
C GLU A 139 -21.85 -24.60 6.67
N ARG A 140 -20.66 -24.44 7.26
CA ARG A 140 -19.49 -23.90 6.54
C ARG A 140 -19.07 -24.77 5.36
N VAL A 141 -19.05 -26.10 5.53
CA VAL A 141 -18.76 -27.02 4.42
C VAL A 141 -19.80 -26.88 3.31
N VAL A 142 -21.09 -26.84 3.66
CA VAL A 142 -22.18 -26.65 2.68
C VAL A 142 -22.02 -25.32 1.92
N GLY A 143 -21.62 -24.25 2.60
CA GLY A 143 -21.31 -22.96 1.96
C GLY A 143 -20.18 -23.08 0.92
N ILE A 144 -19.10 -23.78 1.28
CA ILE A 144 -17.97 -24.04 0.38
C ILE A 144 -18.42 -24.87 -0.82
N GLU A 145 -19.16 -25.96 -0.58
CA GLU A 145 -19.68 -26.83 -1.65
C GLU A 145 -20.53 -26.04 -2.64
N ASN A 146 -21.47 -25.23 -2.16
CA ASN A 146 -22.30 -24.38 -3.01
C ASN A 146 -21.47 -23.40 -3.84
N ARG A 147 -20.41 -22.82 -3.25
CA ARG A 147 -19.51 -21.93 -3.97
C ARG A 147 -18.75 -22.67 -5.08
N VAL A 148 -18.23 -23.86 -4.78
CA VAL A 148 -17.53 -24.70 -5.76
C VAL A 148 -18.47 -25.09 -6.89
N LEU A 149 -19.68 -25.54 -6.57
CA LEU A 149 -20.69 -25.91 -7.57
C LEU A 149 -21.04 -24.72 -8.46
N SER A 150 -21.27 -23.54 -7.90
CA SER A 150 -21.54 -22.32 -8.65
C SER A 150 -20.39 -21.94 -9.60
N LEU A 151 -19.14 -22.07 -9.14
CA LEU A 151 -17.96 -21.81 -9.96
C LEU A 151 -17.83 -22.82 -11.10
N LEU A 152 -18.05 -24.11 -10.82
CA LEU A 152 -18.01 -25.16 -11.84
C LEU A 152 -19.07 -24.95 -12.91
N GLN A 153 -20.31 -24.62 -12.52
CA GLN A 153 -21.37 -24.31 -13.47
C GLN A 153 -21.01 -23.10 -14.35
N SER A 154 -20.47 -22.03 -13.73
CA SER A 154 -20.03 -20.85 -14.49
C SER A 154 -18.89 -21.14 -15.47
N LEU A 155 -18.08 -22.17 -15.20
CA LEU A 155 -16.99 -22.60 -16.07
C LEU A 155 -17.50 -23.42 -17.25
N GLU A 156 -18.51 -24.26 -17.04
CA GLU A 156 -19.14 -25.07 -18.09
C GLU A 156 -19.96 -24.21 -19.06
N ASP A 157 -20.61 -23.16 -18.55
CA ASP A 157 -21.42 -22.24 -19.35
C ASP A 157 -20.58 -21.25 -20.19
N VAL A 158 -19.24 -21.30 -20.12
CA VAL A 158 -18.38 -20.37 -20.88
C VAL A 158 -18.48 -20.68 -22.38
N PRO A 159 -18.94 -19.71 -23.21
CA PRO A 159 -19.07 -19.94 -24.64
C PRO A 159 -17.74 -20.25 -25.33
N GLN A 160 -17.73 -21.26 -26.19
CA GLN A 160 -16.54 -21.75 -26.89
C GLN A 160 -15.83 -20.66 -27.72
N ASP A 161 -16.59 -19.75 -28.34
CA ASP A 161 -16.05 -18.65 -29.14
C ASP A 161 -15.12 -17.73 -28.31
N ARG A 162 -15.49 -17.49 -27.04
CA ARG A 162 -14.67 -16.68 -26.12
C ARG A 162 -13.37 -17.40 -25.79
N LEU A 163 -13.42 -18.72 -25.59
CA LEU A 163 -12.24 -19.54 -25.32
C LEU A 163 -11.28 -19.54 -26.52
N ASP A 164 -11.81 -19.66 -27.73
CA ASP A 164 -11.01 -19.66 -28.96
C ASP A 164 -10.37 -18.29 -29.23
N MET A 165 -11.09 -17.20 -28.92
CA MET A 165 -10.52 -15.85 -28.96
C MET A 165 -9.35 -15.70 -27.95
N ILE A 166 -9.53 -16.16 -26.71
CA ILE A 166 -8.48 -16.12 -25.68
C ILE A 166 -7.25 -16.94 -26.11
N LYS A 167 -7.45 -18.15 -26.66
CA LYS A 167 -6.35 -18.98 -27.20
C LYS A 167 -5.60 -18.26 -28.32
N LYS A 168 -6.31 -17.65 -29.27
CA LYS A 168 -5.71 -16.89 -30.38
C LYS A 168 -4.86 -15.72 -29.89
N VAL A 169 -5.32 -14.97 -28.88
CA VAL A 169 -4.57 -13.87 -28.26
C VAL A 169 -3.33 -14.40 -27.55
N LYS A 170 -3.45 -15.46 -26.75
CA LYS A 170 -2.30 -16.07 -26.06
C LYS A 170 -1.25 -16.58 -27.05
N ASP A 171 -1.67 -17.23 -28.14
CA ASP A 171 -0.78 -17.77 -29.15
C ASP A 171 -0.15 -16.67 -30.03
N SER A 172 -0.85 -15.56 -30.27
CA SER A 172 -0.27 -14.40 -30.96
C SER A 172 0.75 -13.67 -30.08
N GLU A 173 0.47 -13.50 -28.78
CA GLU A 173 1.39 -12.90 -27.81
C GLU A 173 2.67 -13.75 -27.68
N LYS A 174 2.53 -15.07 -27.49
CA LYS A 174 3.67 -15.99 -27.41
C LYS A 174 4.56 -15.89 -28.65
N ARG A 175 3.96 -15.85 -29.85
CA ARG A 175 4.71 -15.67 -31.11
C ARG A 175 5.37 -14.30 -31.21
N SER A 176 4.71 -13.24 -30.74
CA SER A 176 5.27 -11.88 -30.74
C SER A 176 6.52 -11.80 -29.87
N ARG A 177 6.45 -12.33 -28.63
CA ARG A 177 7.60 -12.38 -27.70
C ARG A 177 8.80 -13.11 -28.31
N GLN A 178 8.56 -14.26 -28.95
CA GLN A 178 9.63 -15.01 -29.63
C GLN A 178 10.29 -14.24 -30.77
N ARG A 179 9.53 -13.43 -31.53
CA ARG A 179 10.10 -12.60 -32.61
C ARG A 179 10.90 -11.43 -32.06
N GLU A 180 10.40 -10.78 -31.01
CA GLU A 180 11.07 -9.67 -30.35
C GLU A 180 12.41 -10.12 -29.74
N GLU A 181 12.42 -11.27 -29.07
CA GLU A 181 13.62 -11.87 -28.49
C GLU A 181 14.67 -12.20 -29.56
N LYS A 182 14.27 -12.83 -30.67
CA LYS A 182 15.18 -13.06 -31.82
C LYS A 182 15.76 -11.77 -32.40
N LEU A 183 14.95 -10.74 -32.55
CA LEU A 183 15.41 -9.45 -33.06
C LEU A 183 16.40 -8.78 -32.09
N ARG A 184 16.15 -8.91 -30.78
CA ARG A 184 17.02 -8.41 -29.72
C ARG A 184 18.39 -9.09 -29.77
N GLU A 185 18.42 -10.42 -29.86
CA GLU A 185 19.67 -11.18 -30.02
C GLU A 185 20.46 -10.78 -31.26
N GLN A 186 19.78 -10.54 -32.40
CA GLN A 186 20.45 -10.09 -33.62
C GLN A 186 21.05 -8.70 -33.46
N LYS A 187 20.31 -7.77 -32.86
CA LYS A 187 20.77 -6.40 -32.60
C LYS A 187 21.95 -6.39 -31.64
N GLU A 188 21.91 -7.22 -30.59
CA GLU A 188 23.00 -7.36 -29.62
C GLU A 188 24.26 -7.92 -30.27
N LYS A 189 24.14 -9.00 -31.06
CA LYS A 189 25.26 -9.55 -31.85
C LYS A 189 25.85 -8.52 -32.82
N GLN A 190 25.01 -7.69 -33.44
CA GLN A 190 25.47 -6.63 -34.33
C GLN A 190 26.19 -5.51 -33.55
N GLN A 191 25.62 -5.07 -32.42
CA GLN A 191 26.22 -4.07 -31.54
C GLN A 191 27.56 -4.54 -30.98
N GLU A 192 27.66 -5.80 -30.54
CA GLU A 192 28.90 -6.39 -30.05
C GLU A 192 29.99 -6.43 -31.12
N ARG A 193 29.63 -6.80 -32.36
CA ARG A 193 30.56 -6.73 -33.50
C ARG A 193 31.05 -5.32 -33.75
N MET A 194 30.15 -4.34 -33.81
CA MET A 194 30.51 -2.93 -33.99
C MET A 194 31.41 -2.42 -32.85
N LYS A 195 31.09 -2.76 -31.60
CA LYS A 195 31.90 -2.42 -30.43
C LYS A 195 33.31 -3.01 -30.54
N LYS A 196 33.43 -4.27 -30.95
CA LYS A 196 34.72 -4.95 -31.13
C LYS A 196 35.55 -4.34 -32.27
N TYR A 197 34.91 -3.88 -33.35
CA TYR A 197 35.61 -3.15 -34.41
C TYR A 197 36.13 -1.80 -33.91
N LEU A 198 35.30 -1.05 -33.19
CA LEU A 198 35.68 0.24 -32.62
C LEU A 198 36.82 0.10 -31.61
N GLU A 199 36.76 -0.91 -30.74
CA GLU A 199 37.81 -1.22 -29.78
C GLU A 199 39.14 -1.58 -30.46
N ARG A 200 39.08 -2.38 -31.55
CA ARG A 200 40.27 -2.65 -32.38
C ARG A 200 40.84 -1.41 -33.05
N SER A 201 40.01 -0.44 -33.46
CA SER A 201 40.49 0.80 -34.08
C SER A 201 41.07 1.80 -33.07
N LEU A 202 40.59 1.78 -31.83
CA LEU A 202 41.07 2.65 -30.75
C LEU A 202 42.27 2.07 -30.01
N ALA A 203 42.57 0.78 -30.19
CA ALA A 203 43.73 0.14 -29.58
C ALA A 203 45.04 0.63 -30.21
N ASP A 204 46.00 0.99 -29.36
CA ASP A 204 47.32 1.47 -29.79
C ASP A 204 48.02 0.44 -30.68
N SER A 205 48.55 0.89 -31.82
CA SER A 205 49.30 0.03 -32.73
C SER A 205 50.53 -0.52 -32.01
N LYS A 206 50.68 -1.86 -31.97
CA LYS A 206 51.91 -2.48 -31.45
C LYS A 206 53.09 -1.99 -32.28
N LYS A 207 54.06 -1.30 -31.65
CA LYS A 207 55.29 -0.87 -32.31
C LYS A 207 56.06 -2.11 -32.78
N ILE A 208 56.09 -2.33 -34.09
CA ILE A 208 56.84 -3.42 -34.69
C ILE A 208 58.30 -2.98 -34.70
N SER A 209 59.08 -3.39 -33.69
CA SER A 209 60.54 -3.45 -33.84
C SER A 209 60.82 -4.50 -34.92
N GLY A 210 61.00 -4.06 -36.16
CA GLY A 210 61.32 -4.94 -37.29
C GLY A 210 62.58 -5.77 -37.05
N ARG A 211 62.78 -6.82 -37.84
CA ARG A 211 64.04 -7.57 -37.82
C ARG A 211 65.18 -6.63 -38.20
N LYS A 212 66.20 -6.53 -37.36
CA LYS A 212 67.43 -5.76 -37.64
C LYS A 212 67.99 -6.19 -38.99
N LEU A 213 68.25 -5.23 -39.87
CA LEU A 213 68.80 -5.47 -41.20
C LEU A 213 70.17 -6.15 -41.05
N MET A 214 70.32 -7.36 -41.61
CA MET A 214 71.61 -8.06 -41.64
C MET A 214 72.56 -7.37 -42.63
N PRO A 215 73.79 -6.99 -42.24
CA PRO A 215 74.81 -6.50 -43.18
C PRO A 215 75.13 -7.58 -44.22
N ARG A 216 75.11 -7.23 -45.51
CA ARG A 216 75.26 -8.19 -46.63
C ARG A 216 76.72 -8.45 -47.07
N CYS A 217 77.71 -7.96 -46.32
CA CYS A 217 79.11 -8.25 -46.57
C CYS A 217 79.96 -7.96 -45.35
N PHE A 218 80.98 -8.80 -45.14
CA PHE A 218 82.08 -8.56 -44.21
C PHE A 218 83.29 -8.08 -45.02
N PRO A 219 83.57 -6.77 -45.09
CA PRO A 219 84.81 -6.29 -45.69
C PRO A 219 86.01 -6.83 -44.90
N VAL A 220 86.98 -7.40 -45.61
CA VAL A 220 88.22 -7.93 -44.99
C VAL A 220 88.97 -6.77 -44.35
N ALA A 221 89.10 -6.81 -43.03
CA ALA A 221 89.84 -5.81 -42.27
C ALA A 221 91.33 -5.85 -42.63
N GLN A 222 91.80 -4.82 -43.35
CA GLN A 222 93.22 -4.50 -43.41
C GLN A 222 93.68 -4.09 -42.02
N LYS A 223 94.71 -4.78 -41.48
CA LYS A 223 95.29 -4.48 -40.18
C LYS A 223 96.04 -3.15 -40.25
N VAL A 224 95.37 -2.06 -39.90
CA VAL A 224 96.00 -0.80 -39.52
C VAL A 224 95.97 -0.71 -38.00
N LYS A 225 97.14 -0.73 -37.37
CA LYS A 225 97.32 -0.39 -35.95
C LYS A 225 97.23 1.12 -35.83
N VAL A 226 96.24 1.65 -35.11
CA VAL A 226 96.43 2.85 -34.28
C VAL A 226 95.52 2.75 -33.03
N THR A 227 96.15 3.10 -31.92
CA THR A 227 95.71 3.23 -30.55
C THR A 227 94.49 4.13 -30.35
N THR A 228 93.65 3.72 -29.41
CA THR A 228 92.58 4.49 -28.77
C THR A 228 93.11 5.71 -28.03
N GLU A 229 92.51 6.88 -28.29
CA GLU A 229 92.36 7.93 -27.28
C GLU A 229 90.86 8.24 -27.18
N ASP A 230 90.33 8.07 -25.96
CA ASP A 230 88.98 8.45 -25.57
C ASP A 230 88.82 9.97 -25.65
N SER A 231 87.64 10.44 -26.11
CA SER A 231 87.17 11.78 -25.74
C SER A 231 85.65 11.80 -25.62
N THR A 232 85.23 11.57 -24.38
CA THR A 232 83.93 11.86 -23.77
C THR A 232 83.68 13.37 -23.72
N ALA A 233 83.26 14.00 -24.83
CA ALA A 233 83.09 15.47 -24.82
C ALA A 233 81.92 16.03 -25.66
N ALA A 234 81.02 15.21 -26.20
CA ALA A 234 79.94 15.72 -27.07
C ALA A 234 78.52 15.26 -26.72
N GLU A 235 78.32 14.59 -25.58
CA GLU A 235 76.98 14.19 -25.13
C GLU A 235 76.24 15.30 -24.35
N GLU A 236 76.92 16.37 -23.94
CA GLU A 236 76.29 17.46 -23.17
C GLU A 236 75.67 18.55 -24.07
N ASP A 237 76.12 18.70 -25.32
CA ASP A 237 75.76 19.86 -26.17
C ASP A 237 74.44 19.71 -26.96
N ILE A 238 73.91 18.48 -27.08
CA ILE A 238 72.66 18.22 -27.84
C ILE A 238 71.43 18.34 -26.94
N GLN A 239 71.57 18.15 -25.64
CA GLN A 239 70.47 18.22 -24.68
C GLN A 239 70.06 19.66 -24.35
N GLU A 240 70.99 20.61 -24.44
CA GLU A 240 70.75 22.04 -24.22
C GLU A 240 70.06 22.71 -25.44
N TYR A 241 70.31 22.23 -26.65
CA TYR A 241 69.67 22.76 -27.87
C TYR A 241 68.20 22.35 -28.05
N LEU A 242 67.76 21.22 -27.48
CA LEU A 242 66.41 20.69 -27.72
C LEU A 242 65.38 21.07 -26.63
N PHE A 243 65.83 21.41 -25.42
CA PHE A 243 64.97 21.73 -24.28
C PHE A 243 65.15 23.15 -23.72
N GLY A 244 65.83 24.02 -24.47
CA GLY A 244 65.83 25.46 -24.21
C GLY A 244 64.45 26.06 -24.46
N SER A 245 63.66 26.23 -23.41
CA SER A 245 62.47 27.07 -23.40
C SER A 245 62.85 28.49 -22.98
N GLU A 246 62.83 29.44 -23.93
CA GLU A 246 62.57 30.85 -23.65
C GLU A 246 61.16 31.19 -24.15
N ASP A 247 60.28 31.52 -23.19
CA ASP A 247 58.97 32.13 -23.41
C ASP A 247 59.13 33.56 -23.95
N THR A 248 58.30 33.95 -24.92
CA THR A 248 57.68 35.29 -25.11
C THR A 248 56.71 35.19 -26.30
N SER A 249 55.44 35.61 -26.28
CA SER A 249 54.64 36.53 -25.46
C SER A 249 53.19 36.04 -25.32
#